data_AF-A0A7X7PSW2-F1
#
_entry.id   AF-A0A7X7PSW2-F1
#
_cell.length_a   1.000
_cell.length_b   1.000
_cell.length_c   1.000
_cell.angle_alpha   90.00
_cell.angle_beta   90.00
_cell.angle_gamma   90.00
#
_symmetry.space_group_name_H-M   'P 1'
#
loop_
_entity.id
_entity.type
_entity.pdbx_description
1 polymer ?
#
loop_
_entity_poly.entity_id
_entity_poly.type
_entity_poly.pdbx_seq_one_letter_code
_entity_poly.pdbx_strand_id
1 'polypeptide(L)'
;MNVILPDGSELALPEGATGRTVAEAIGPRLAKAALGVTINGTLSDLDTPLSQGDQVAIVTAQSKEGLDLLRHSASHVMAEAVTRVYPGTKVAIGPSIKDGFYYDFDFPEPISEEDIARFQAEMEKSIKEAQPFERREVSREEALDLFKDEPYKVELIRDLPEGSTISIYRHGEFLDLCRGPHVPDTGRIPAVKVLSIAGAYWRGRSDNPMLTRIYGTAFPSKKELEEHLARLEMARQRDHRRLGKELDLFSFHDEAPGFPFFHPKGMVVVNTLLDYWRREHAAAGYQEIKTPIILERTLWEQSGHW
;
A
#
# COMPACT_ATOMS: atom_id res chain seq x y z
N MET A 1 7.39 -24.73 28.06
CA MET A 1 6.02 -24.52 27.56
C MET A 1 5.83 -25.26 26.25
N ASN A 2 4.61 -25.65 25.90
CA ASN A 2 4.31 -26.31 24.62
C ASN A 2 3.45 -25.38 23.76
N VAL A 3 3.78 -25.32 22.47
CA VAL A 3 2.96 -24.66 21.44
C VAL A 3 2.49 -25.70 20.41
N ILE A 4 1.42 -25.40 19.70
CA ILE A 4 0.81 -26.29 18.72
C ILE A 4 1.18 -25.81 17.32
N LEU A 5 1.81 -26.68 16.53
CA LEU A 5 2.18 -26.42 15.14
C LEU A 5 1.00 -26.66 14.18
N PRO A 6 1.08 -26.20 12.91
CA PRO A 6 -0.03 -26.31 11.96
C PRO A 6 -0.44 -27.74 11.61
N ASP A 7 0.45 -28.72 11.81
CA ASP A 7 0.18 -30.15 11.63
C ASP A 7 -0.47 -30.80 12.87
N GLY A 8 -0.75 -30.02 13.92
CA GLY A 8 -1.32 -30.47 15.18
C GLY A 8 -0.29 -31.05 16.16
N SER A 9 0.99 -31.11 15.80
CA SER A 9 2.04 -31.56 16.71
C SER A 9 2.35 -30.53 17.80
N GLU A 10 2.74 -31.00 18.98
CA GLU A 10 3.23 -30.14 20.06
C GLU A 10 4.75 -29.95 19.99
N LEU A 11 5.20 -28.71 20.14
CA LEU A 11 6.61 -28.36 20.21
C LEU A 11 6.94 -27.80 21.60
N ALA A 12 7.82 -28.50 22.33
CA ALA A 12 8.31 -28.07 23.62
C ALA A 12 9.41 -27.00 23.48
N LEU A 13 9.24 -25.88 24.16
CA LEU A 13 10.10 -24.70 24.09
C LEU A 13 10.40 -24.15 25.50
N PRO A 14 11.51 -23.42 25.68
CA PRO A 14 11.79 -22.70 26.92
C PRO A 14 10.71 -21.64 27.21
N GLU A 15 10.61 -21.22 28.47
CA GLU A 15 9.74 -20.10 28.87
C GLU A 15 10.22 -18.80 28.21
N GLY A 16 9.28 -17.97 27.75
CA GLY A 16 9.59 -16.74 27.01
C GLY A 16 10.01 -16.96 25.55
N ALA A 17 9.82 -18.17 25.00
CA ALA A 17 10.08 -18.45 23.59
C ALA A 17 9.21 -17.59 22.66
N THR A 18 9.75 -17.26 21.49
CA THR A 18 9.09 -16.44 20.47
C THR A 18 8.88 -17.22 19.18
N GLY A 19 8.24 -16.60 18.19
CA GLY A 19 8.18 -17.16 16.83
C GLY A 19 9.57 -17.43 16.25
N ARG A 20 10.59 -16.64 16.60
CA ARG A 20 11.99 -16.90 16.24
C ARG A 20 12.47 -18.23 16.81
N THR A 21 12.25 -18.48 18.10
CA THR A 21 12.63 -19.73 18.76
C THR A 21 11.95 -20.94 18.11
N VAL A 22 10.66 -20.81 17.74
CA VAL A 22 9.93 -21.85 16.99
C VAL A 22 10.61 -22.13 15.64
N ALA A 23 10.93 -21.08 14.87
CA ALA A 23 11.55 -21.24 13.56
C ALA A 23 12.95 -21.87 13.64
N GLU A 24 13.74 -21.51 14.65
CA GLU A 24 15.06 -22.08 14.93
C GLU A 24 14.99 -23.55 15.35
N ALA A 25 14.02 -23.92 16.19
CA ALA A 25 13.81 -25.30 16.62
C ALA A 25 13.39 -26.22 15.46
N ILE A 26 12.60 -25.72 14.51
CA ILE A 26 12.19 -26.47 13.32
C ILE A 26 13.37 -26.63 12.34
N GLY A 27 14.15 -25.56 12.14
CA GLY A 27 15.42 -25.69 11.43
C GLY A 27 15.96 -24.39 10.82
N PRO A 28 17.27 -24.36 10.49
CA PRO A 28 17.99 -23.15 10.10
C PRO A 28 17.44 -22.48 8.84
N ARG A 29 16.89 -23.27 7.90
CA ARG A 29 16.27 -22.73 6.68
C ARG A 29 15.00 -21.95 6.98
N LEU A 30 14.16 -22.45 7.90
CA LEU A 30 12.92 -21.78 8.27
C LEU A 30 13.22 -20.54 9.11
N ALA A 31 14.14 -20.63 10.07
CA ALA A 31 14.63 -19.48 10.84
C ALA A 31 15.11 -18.34 9.91
N LYS A 32 15.88 -18.67 8.87
CA LYS A 32 16.32 -17.68 7.87
C LYS A 32 15.19 -17.18 6.98
N ALA A 33 14.06 -17.88 6.83
CA ALA A 33 12.93 -17.45 5.98
C ALA A 33 11.80 -16.75 6.77
N ALA A 34 11.81 -16.86 8.10
CA ALA A 34 10.79 -16.29 8.98
C ALA A 34 10.77 -14.76 8.92
N LEU A 35 9.59 -14.19 8.70
CA LEU A 35 9.34 -12.74 8.73
C LEU A 35 8.43 -12.34 9.88
N GLY A 36 7.50 -13.21 10.26
CA GLY A 36 6.58 -12.99 11.37
C GLY A 36 6.02 -14.32 11.86
N VAL A 37 5.07 -14.26 12.78
CA VAL A 37 4.39 -15.44 13.31
C VAL A 37 2.91 -15.16 13.40
N THR A 38 2.09 -16.16 13.09
CA THR A 38 0.66 -16.14 13.42
C THR A 38 0.49 -16.83 14.77
N ILE A 39 -0.13 -16.15 15.73
CA ILE A 39 -0.44 -16.67 17.06
C ILE A 39 -1.96 -16.71 17.19
N ASN A 40 -2.54 -17.91 17.32
CA ASN A 40 -3.99 -18.12 17.44
C ASN A 40 -4.78 -17.41 16.31
N GLY A 41 -4.25 -17.45 15.08
CA GLY A 41 -4.85 -16.81 13.91
C GLY A 41 -4.53 -15.32 13.71
N THR A 42 -3.80 -14.68 14.63
CA THR A 42 -3.42 -13.26 14.53
C THR A 42 -1.96 -13.11 14.11
N LEU A 43 -1.71 -12.32 13.06
CA LEU A 43 -0.35 -12.00 12.61
C LEU A 43 0.36 -11.08 13.62
N SER A 44 1.57 -11.43 14.02
CA SER A 44 2.38 -10.73 15.01
C SER A 44 3.87 -10.72 14.64
N ASP A 45 4.64 -9.85 15.29
CA ASP A 45 6.09 -9.76 15.08
C ASP A 45 6.75 -11.08 15.46
N LEU A 46 7.84 -11.43 14.76
CA LEU A 46 8.52 -12.71 14.96
C LEU A 46 9.01 -12.90 16.40
N ASP A 47 9.36 -11.81 17.09
CA ASP A 47 9.87 -11.80 18.44
C ASP A 47 8.78 -11.58 19.52
N THR A 48 7.51 -11.68 19.14
CA THR A 48 6.40 -11.66 20.11
C THR A 48 6.50 -12.87 21.04
N PRO A 49 6.46 -12.68 22.39
CA PRO A 49 6.46 -13.79 23.33
C PRO A 49 5.24 -14.69 23.15
N LEU A 50 5.46 -16.00 23.21
CA LEU A 50 4.42 -17.02 23.11
C LEU A 50 4.01 -17.52 24.49
N SER A 51 2.78 -18.03 24.58
CA SER A 51 2.18 -18.61 25.78
C SER A 51 1.95 -20.13 25.61
N GLN A 52 1.75 -20.81 26.74
CA GLN A 52 1.41 -22.24 26.76
C GLN A 52 0.12 -22.50 25.96
N GLY A 53 0.19 -23.42 25.01
CA GLY A 53 -0.95 -23.87 24.20
C GLY A 53 -1.25 -23.00 22.98
N ASP A 54 -0.45 -21.97 22.71
CA ASP A 54 -0.63 -21.13 21.51
C ASP A 54 -0.52 -21.97 20.23
N GLN A 55 -1.42 -21.73 19.29
CA GLN A 55 -1.33 -22.23 17.92
C GLN A 55 -0.44 -21.30 17.11
N VAL A 56 0.67 -21.82 16.59
CA VAL A 56 1.70 -21.00 15.94
C VAL A 56 1.95 -21.42 14.51
N ALA A 57 2.08 -20.44 13.61
CA ALA A 57 2.51 -20.66 12.24
C ALA A 57 3.55 -19.61 11.82
N ILE A 58 4.72 -20.06 11.35
CA ILE A 58 5.76 -19.16 10.86
C ILE A 58 5.34 -18.58 9.51
N VAL A 59 5.38 -17.25 9.43
CA VAL A 59 5.03 -16.50 8.22
C VAL A 59 6.31 -16.20 7.45
N THR A 60 6.33 -16.60 6.19
CA THR A 60 7.45 -16.37 5.26
C THR A 60 6.98 -15.50 4.10
N ALA A 61 7.92 -14.89 3.38
CA ALA A 61 7.64 -13.99 2.26
C ALA A 61 6.83 -14.63 1.10
N GLN A 62 6.74 -15.95 1.07
CA GLN A 62 6.03 -16.73 0.05
C GLN A 62 4.52 -16.85 0.32
N SER A 63 4.09 -16.55 1.54
CA SER A 63 2.66 -16.45 1.90
C SER A 63 2.11 -15.06 1.53
N LYS A 64 0.79 -14.96 1.37
CA LYS A 64 0.14 -13.67 1.13
C LYS A 64 0.39 -12.71 2.29
N GLU A 65 0.21 -13.19 3.51
CA GLU A 65 0.41 -12.45 4.75
C GLU A 65 1.86 -11.97 4.88
N GLY A 66 2.82 -12.83 4.52
CA GLY A 66 4.24 -12.46 4.54
C GLY A 66 4.62 -11.46 3.45
N LEU A 67 3.97 -11.49 2.29
CA LEU A 67 4.15 -10.47 1.25
C LEU A 67 3.55 -9.11 1.66
N ASP A 68 2.39 -9.13 2.31
CA ASP A 68 1.76 -7.92 2.85
C ASP A 68 2.61 -7.30 3.98
N LEU A 69 3.17 -8.14 4.87
CA LEU A 69 4.14 -7.77 5.91
C LEU A 69 5.42 -7.16 5.33
N LEU A 70 5.97 -7.78 4.28
CA LEU A 70 7.14 -7.30 3.56
C LEU A 70 6.90 -5.90 2.99
N ARG A 71 5.76 -5.71 2.33
CA ARG A 71 5.39 -4.43 1.69
C ARG A 71 5.10 -3.34 2.71
N HIS A 72 4.49 -3.70 3.84
CA HIS A 72 4.28 -2.76 4.93
C HIS A 72 5.60 -2.29 5.53
N SER A 73 6.57 -3.20 5.69
CA SER A 73 7.91 -2.81 6.16
C SER A 73 8.67 -2.00 5.12
N ALA A 74 8.51 -2.29 3.83
CA ALA A 74 9.08 -1.51 2.75
C ALA A 74 8.49 -0.08 2.66
N SER A 75 7.23 0.14 3.05
CA SER A 75 6.66 1.49 3.13
C SER A 75 7.34 2.32 4.22
N HIS A 76 7.67 1.73 5.36
CA HIS A 76 8.43 2.38 6.43
C HIS A 76 9.85 2.75 5.97
N VAL A 77 10.54 1.83 5.29
CA VAL A 77 11.87 2.12 4.70
C VAL A 77 11.78 3.23 3.65
N MET A 78 10.68 3.31 2.89
CA MET A 78 10.45 4.42 1.96
C MET A 78 10.26 5.74 2.70
N ALA A 79 9.50 5.76 3.80
CA ALA A 79 9.31 6.96 4.59
C ALA A 79 10.61 7.45 5.24
N GLU A 80 11.43 6.54 5.76
CA GLU A 80 12.79 6.85 6.21
C GLU A 80 13.62 7.46 5.07
N ALA A 81 13.67 6.80 3.91
CA ALA A 81 14.47 7.25 2.79
C ALA A 81 14.05 8.64 2.31
N VAL A 82 12.74 8.90 2.22
CA VAL A 82 12.18 10.19 1.81
C VAL A 82 12.54 11.28 2.82
N THR A 83 12.35 11.03 4.12
CA THR A 83 12.63 12.03 5.17
C THR A 83 14.13 12.31 5.33
N ARG A 84 15.01 11.33 5.06
CA ARG A 84 16.47 11.54 4.97
C ARG A 84 16.87 12.40 3.76
N VAL A 85 16.26 12.16 2.60
CA VAL A 85 16.58 12.90 1.36
C VAL A 85 15.99 14.32 1.38
N TYR A 86 14.83 14.50 2.01
CA TYR A 86 14.15 15.79 2.20
C TYR A 86 13.84 16.03 3.69
N PRO A 87 14.80 16.56 4.45
CA PRO A 87 14.59 16.91 5.85
C PRO A 87 13.44 17.91 6.02
N GLY A 88 12.61 17.70 7.04
CA GLY A 88 11.43 18.53 7.31
C GLY A 88 10.13 18.04 6.67
N THR A 89 10.19 17.02 5.80
CA THR A 89 9.00 16.34 5.25
C THR A 89 8.18 15.72 6.37
N LYS A 90 6.86 15.94 6.36
CA LYS A 90 5.93 15.30 7.29
C LYS A 90 5.34 14.04 6.69
N VAL A 91 5.13 13.03 7.52
CA VAL A 91 4.64 11.72 7.10
C VAL A 91 3.21 11.51 7.56
N ALA A 92 2.35 11.04 6.66
CA ALA A 92 0.93 10.82 6.94
C ALA A 92 0.63 9.31 7.10
N ILE A 93 0.26 8.63 6.02
CA ILE A 93 -0.13 7.21 6.04
C ILE A 93 0.60 6.42 4.95
N GLY A 94 0.97 5.18 5.26
CA GLY A 94 1.65 4.30 4.32
C GLY A 94 1.27 2.84 4.40
N PRO A 95 0.05 2.46 3.96
CA PRO A 95 -0.39 1.08 3.99
C PRO A 95 0.27 0.24 2.89
N SER A 96 0.31 -1.07 3.11
CA SER A 96 0.47 -2.02 2.02
C SER A 96 -0.82 -2.10 1.20
N ILE A 97 -0.66 -2.38 -0.10
CA ILE A 97 -1.75 -2.58 -1.05
C ILE A 97 -1.48 -3.85 -1.86
N LYS A 98 -2.49 -4.32 -2.60
CA LYS A 98 -2.46 -5.59 -3.34
C LYS A 98 -1.17 -5.85 -4.13
N ASP A 99 -0.64 -4.82 -4.78
CA ASP A 99 0.51 -4.94 -5.69
C ASP A 99 1.75 -4.14 -5.21
N GLY A 100 1.75 -3.67 -3.97
CA GLY A 100 2.86 -2.87 -3.44
C GLY A 100 2.49 -2.15 -2.15
N PHE A 101 2.84 -0.88 -2.08
CA PHE A 101 2.53 0.03 -0.99
C PHE A 101 2.53 1.47 -1.51
N TYR A 102 2.04 2.39 -0.71
CA TYR A 102 2.32 3.80 -0.90
C TYR A 102 2.64 4.45 0.43
N TYR A 103 3.11 5.69 0.39
CA TYR A 103 3.19 6.55 1.57
C TYR A 103 2.87 7.99 1.16
N ASP A 104 2.05 8.66 1.96
CA ASP A 104 1.65 10.06 1.77
C ASP A 104 2.57 10.99 2.57
N PHE A 105 3.08 12.02 1.89
CA PHE A 105 4.05 12.97 2.41
C PHE A 105 3.57 14.41 2.22
N ASP A 106 3.92 15.27 3.17
CA ASP A 106 3.81 16.72 3.05
C ASP A 106 5.22 17.29 2.99
N PHE A 107 5.64 17.69 1.79
CA PHE A 107 6.99 18.18 1.55
C PHE A 107 7.07 19.69 1.76
N PRO A 108 8.16 20.20 2.37
CA PRO A 108 8.37 21.64 2.49
C PRO A 108 8.59 22.31 1.12
N GLU A 109 9.06 21.55 0.13
CA GLU A 109 9.32 22.01 -1.23
C GLU A 109 8.78 21.00 -2.25
N PRO A 110 8.36 21.43 -3.46
CA PRO A 110 7.92 20.51 -4.50
C PRO A 110 9.01 19.50 -4.88
N ILE A 111 8.61 18.25 -5.08
CA ILE A 111 9.48 17.19 -5.61
C ILE A 111 9.17 16.88 -7.07
N SER A 112 10.08 16.18 -7.74
CA SER A 112 9.96 15.80 -9.14
C SER A 112 10.12 14.28 -9.34
N GLU A 113 9.84 13.79 -10.54
CA GLU A 113 10.11 12.39 -10.89
C GLU A 113 11.60 12.01 -10.80
N GLU A 114 12.51 12.99 -10.90
CA GLU A 114 13.95 12.75 -10.79
C GLU A 114 14.34 12.31 -9.37
N ASP A 115 13.55 12.68 -8.36
CA ASP A 115 13.79 12.32 -6.96
C ASP A 115 13.49 10.85 -6.66
N ILE A 116 12.70 10.17 -7.51
CA ILE A 116 12.44 8.73 -7.40
C ILE A 116 13.75 7.94 -7.36
N ALA A 117 14.74 8.31 -8.17
CA ALA A 117 16.04 7.65 -8.19
C ALA A 117 16.83 7.86 -6.88
N ARG A 118 16.70 9.04 -6.26
CA ARG A 118 17.32 9.37 -4.97
C ARG A 118 16.67 8.59 -3.84
N PHE A 119 15.34 8.52 -3.80
CA PHE A 119 14.60 7.71 -2.82
C PHE A 119 14.93 6.24 -2.95
N GLN A 120 14.95 5.70 -4.17
CA GLN A 120 15.35 4.31 -4.41
C GLN A 120 16.75 4.02 -3.85
N ALA A 121 17.73 4.89 -4.12
CA ALA A 121 19.10 4.70 -3.65
C ALA A 121 19.20 4.73 -2.12
N GLU A 122 18.50 5.63 -1.44
CA GLU A 122 18.52 5.71 0.02
C GLU A 122 17.77 4.52 0.66
N MET A 123 16.67 4.04 0.06
CA MET A 123 16.00 2.80 0.48
C MET A 123 16.95 1.59 0.40
N GLU A 124 17.68 1.45 -0.72
CA GLU A 124 18.66 0.36 -0.89
C GLU A 124 19.81 0.45 0.11
N LYS A 125 20.17 1.66 0.54
CA LYS A 125 21.16 1.88 1.59
C LYS A 125 20.61 1.45 2.96
N SER A 126 19.40 1.88 3.34
CA SER A 126 18.74 1.45 4.59
C SER A 126 18.59 -0.07 4.67
N ILE A 127 18.22 -0.73 3.56
CA ILE A 127 18.14 -2.20 3.49
C ILE A 127 19.51 -2.85 3.74
N LYS A 128 20.59 -2.29 3.21
CA LYS A 128 21.96 -2.81 3.44
C LYS A 128 22.42 -2.62 4.90
N GLU A 129 21.92 -1.60 5.59
CA GLU A 129 22.22 -1.35 7.00
C GLU A 129 21.57 -2.40 7.92
N ALA A 130 20.52 -3.10 7.47
CA ALA A 130 19.85 -4.18 8.19
C ALA A 130 19.45 -3.78 9.62
N GLN A 131 18.85 -2.60 9.76
CA GLN A 131 18.45 -2.04 11.04
C GLN A 131 17.23 -2.81 11.58
N PRO A 132 17.21 -3.19 12.86
CA PRO A 132 16.09 -3.92 13.46
C PRO A 132 14.84 -3.04 13.56
N PHE A 133 13.67 -3.66 13.39
CA PHE A 133 12.40 -3.02 13.72
C PHE A 133 12.08 -3.24 15.20
N GLU A 134 12.07 -2.16 15.97
CA GLU A 134 11.80 -2.18 17.41
C GLU A 134 10.39 -1.66 17.69
N ARG A 135 9.49 -2.56 18.11
CA ARG A 135 8.15 -2.21 18.56
C ARG A 135 8.18 -1.74 20.00
N ARG A 136 7.48 -0.64 20.30
CA ARG A 136 7.22 -0.21 21.68
C ARG A 136 5.77 0.24 21.84
N GLU A 137 5.13 -0.21 22.91
CA GLU A 137 3.84 0.33 23.33
C GLU A 137 4.06 1.57 24.18
N VAL A 138 3.29 2.62 23.91
CA VAL A 138 3.43 3.93 24.56
C VAL A 138 2.09 4.46 25.00
N SER A 139 2.10 5.33 26.00
CA SER A 139 0.90 6.05 26.39
C SER A 139 0.47 7.05 25.30
N ARG A 140 -0.79 7.48 25.32
CA ARG A 140 -1.27 8.54 24.41
C ARG A 140 -0.50 9.84 24.58
N GLU A 141 -0.19 10.21 25.83
CA GLU A 141 0.56 11.42 26.15
C GLU A 141 1.99 11.35 25.58
N GLU A 142 2.67 10.23 25.80
CA GLU A 142 4.00 9.99 25.23
C GLU A 142 3.98 10.01 23.70
N ALA A 143 2.99 9.35 23.07
CA ALA A 143 2.85 9.36 21.61
C ALA A 143 2.66 10.79 21.08
N LEU A 144 1.83 11.61 21.75
CA LEU A 144 1.61 12.99 21.34
C LEU A 144 2.86 13.87 21.48
N ASP A 145 3.71 13.63 22.50
CA ASP A 145 4.99 14.36 22.62
C ASP A 145 6.01 13.89 21.57
N LEU A 146 6.13 12.57 21.34
CA LEU A 146 7.02 12.01 20.33
C LEU A 146 6.71 12.52 18.92
N PHE A 147 5.42 12.63 18.58
CA PHE A 147 4.96 13.05 17.26
C PHE A 147 4.49 14.51 17.22
N LYS A 148 4.85 15.36 18.19
CA LYS A 148 4.36 16.75 18.25
C LYS A 148 4.63 17.57 16.98
N ASP A 149 5.72 17.24 16.28
CA ASP A 149 6.12 17.88 15.03
C ASP A 149 5.54 17.19 13.78
N GLU A 150 4.78 16.09 13.94
CA GLU A 150 4.12 15.32 12.87
C GLU A 150 2.60 15.50 12.93
N PRO A 151 2.04 16.55 12.29
CA PRO A 151 0.64 16.96 12.48
C PRO A 151 -0.36 15.87 12.11
N TYR A 152 -0.09 15.11 11.06
CA TYR A 152 -0.94 14.00 10.61
C TYR A 152 -0.97 12.86 11.63
N LYS A 153 0.17 12.54 12.26
CA LYS A 153 0.26 11.51 13.30
C LYS A 153 -0.47 11.95 14.57
N VAL A 154 -0.33 13.23 14.96
CA VAL A 154 -1.08 13.81 16.08
C VAL A 154 -2.58 13.70 15.88
N GLU A 155 -3.08 14.01 14.68
CA GLU A 155 -4.50 13.83 14.35
C GLU A 155 -4.93 12.37 14.49
N LEU A 156 -4.16 11.44 13.91
CA LEU A 156 -4.44 10.00 14.03
C LEU A 156 -4.49 9.52 15.48
N ILE A 157 -3.57 9.97 16.34
CA ILE A 157 -3.52 9.59 17.75
C ILE A 157 -4.75 10.12 18.51
N ARG A 158 -5.18 11.36 18.22
CA ARG A 158 -6.35 11.98 18.86
C ARG A 158 -7.65 11.27 18.48
N ASP A 159 -7.74 10.81 17.24
CA ASP A 159 -8.92 10.10 16.72
C ASP A 159 -9.06 8.66 17.24
N LEU A 160 -8.01 8.09 17.84
CA LEU A 160 -8.11 6.76 18.42
C LEU A 160 -9.11 6.76 19.61
N PRO A 161 -9.95 5.73 19.74
CA PRO A 161 -10.80 5.56 20.93
C PRO A 161 -10.00 5.54 22.23
N GLU A 162 -10.57 6.03 23.32
CA GLU A 162 -9.96 5.93 24.65
C GLU A 162 -9.67 4.46 25.02
N GLY A 163 -8.52 4.22 25.66
CA GLY A 163 -8.06 2.87 26.01
C GLY A 163 -7.44 2.07 24.86
N SER A 164 -7.36 2.62 23.64
CA SER A 164 -6.65 1.95 22.53
C SER A 164 -5.15 1.78 22.85
N THR A 165 -4.62 0.58 22.62
CA THR A 165 -3.16 0.35 22.63
C THR A 165 -2.52 1.12 21.49
N ILE A 166 -1.56 1.99 21.84
CA ILE A 166 -0.77 2.75 20.87
C ILE A 166 0.62 2.12 20.83
N SER A 167 1.05 1.75 19.63
CA SER A 167 2.41 1.28 19.40
C SER A 167 3.12 2.13 18.37
N ILE A 168 4.44 2.18 18.52
CA ILE A 168 5.36 2.83 17.61
C ILE A 168 6.41 1.82 17.17
N TYR A 169 6.97 2.04 15.99
CA TYR A 169 8.10 1.28 15.48
C TYR A 169 9.26 2.22 15.22
N ARG A 170 10.44 1.81 15.67
CA ARG A 170 11.71 2.45 15.33
C ARG A 170 12.55 1.51 14.47
N HIS A 171 13.18 2.06 13.43
CA HIS A 171 14.32 1.42 12.78
C HIS A 171 15.35 2.51 12.49
N GLY A 172 16.57 2.31 12.99
CA GLY A 172 17.59 3.35 13.02
C GLY A 172 17.11 4.60 13.74
N GLU A 173 17.10 5.72 13.02
CA GLU A 173 16.65 7.03 13.49
C GLU A 173 15.17 7.32 13.16
N PHE A 174 14.56 6.51 12.30
CA PHE A 174 13.18 6.73 11.88
C PHE A 174 12.20 6.12 12.88
N LEU A 175 11.18 6.90 13.25
CA LEU A 175 10.14 6.53 14.20
C LEU A 175 8.77 6.75 13.56
N ASP A 176 7.88 5.77 13.68
CA ASP A 176 6.54 5.86 13.11
C ASP A 176 5.45 5.29 14.03
N LEU A 177 4.27 5.89 13.95
CA LEU A 177 3.05 5.42 14.59
C LEU A 177 2.49 4.28 13.75
N CYS A 178 2.62 3.06 14.25
CA CYS A 178 2.19 1.88 13.54
C CYS A 178 1.83 0.73 14.48
N ARG A 179 0.77 -0.01 14.13
CA ARG A 179 0.38 -1.23 14.83
C ARG A 179 1.31 -2.42 14.49
N GLY A 180 1.85 -2.42 13.28
CA GLY A 180 2.61 -3.51 12.68
C GLY A 180 1.75 -4.76 12.41
N PRO A 181 2.36 -5.94 12.30
CA PRO A 181 3.78 -6.22 12.57
C PRO A 181 4.73 -5.76 11.46
N HIS A 182 6.03 -5.86 11.70
CA HIS A 182 7.09 -5.63 10.72
C HIS A 182 7.99 -6.86 10.53
N VAL A 183 8.73 -6.88 9.42
CA VAL A 183 9.82 -7.84 9.24
C VAL A 183 10.90 -7.60 10.32
N PRO A 184 11.75 -8.59 10.64
CA PRO A 184 12.71 -8.44 11.75
C PRO A 184 13.68 -7.26 11.63
N ASP A 185 14.15 -6.98 10.40
CA ASP A 185 15.09 -5.92 10.09
C ASP A 185 14.94 -5.45 8.64
N THR A 186 15.42 -4.25 8.32
CA THR A 186 15.31 -3.66 6.97
C THR A 186 15.98 -4.52 5.89
N GLY A 187 16.98 -5.33 6.26
CA GLY A 187 17.67 -6.26 5.36
C GLY A 187 16.82 -7.44 4.90
N ARG A 188 15.66 -7.65 5.53
CA ARG A 188 14.66 -8.66 5.16
C ARG A 188 13.76 -8.23 4.00
N ILE A 189 14.08 -7.12 3.33
CA ILE A 189 13.38 -6.60 2.15
C ILE A 189 14.29 -6.77 0.92
N PRO A 190 14.29 -7.95 0.26
CA PRO A 190 15.34 -8.31 -0.71
C PRO A 190 15.21 -7.60 -2.06
N ALA A 191 14.00 -7.21 -2.46
CA ALA A 191 13.75 -6.51 -3.71
C ALA A 191 12.65 -5.46 -3.52
N VAL A 192 12.98 -4.20 -3.77
CA VAL A 192 12.07 -3.06 -3.64
C VAL A 192 12.23 -2.12 -4.83
N LYS A 193 11.13 -1.46 -5.23
CA LYS A 193 11.14 -0.46 -6.29
C LYS A 193 10.18 0.67 -5.98
N VAL A 194 10.67 1.92 -6.02
CA VAL A 194 9.83 3.13 -6.10
C VAL A 194 9.31 3.28 -7.53
N LEU A 195 8.00 3.50 -7.68
CA LEU A 195 7.29 3.41 -8.96
C LEU A 195 6.90 4.79 -9.51
N SER A 196 6.10 5.54 -8.77
CA SER A 196 5.47 6.76 -9.28
C SER A 196 5.05 7.70 -8.16
N ILE A 197 4.84 8.97 -8.51
CA ILE A 197 4.34 10.02 -7.63
C ILE A 197 2.91 10.39 -8.07
N ALA A 198 2.03 10.65 -7.12
CA ALA A 198 0.67 11.15 -7.36
C ALA A 198 0.26 12.15 -6.28
N GLY A 199 -0.74 12.98 -6.56
CA GLY A 199 -1.40 13.79 -5.53
C GLY A 199 -2.46 12.97 -4.78
N ALA A 200 -2.58 13.18 -3.48
CA ALA A 200 -3.65 12.63 -2.66
C ALA A 200 -4.11 13.68 -1.65
N TYR A 201 -5.42 13.82 -1.44
CA TYR A 201 -5.92 14.69 -0.38
C TYR A 201 -5.98 13.96 0.95
N TRP A 202 -5.58 14.62 2.03
CA TRP A 202 -5.68 14.04 3.37
C TRP A 202 -7.13 13.64 3.68
N ARG A 203 -7.33 12.41 4.21
CA ARG A 203 -8.66 11.77 4.41
C ARG A 203 -9.53 11.64 3.15
N GLY A 204 -8.95 11.83 1.95
CA GLY A 204 -9.70 11.81 0.69
C GLY A 204 -10.67 12.98 0.51
N ARG A 205 -10.51 14.08 1.27
CA ARG A 205 -11.37 15.25 1.17
C ARG A 205 -10.65 16.42 0.52
N SER A 206 -11.23 16.99 -0.55
CA SER A 206 -10.57 18.00 -1.38
C SER A 206 -10.38 19.36 -0.70
N ASP A 207 -11.02 19.59 0.45
CA ASP A 207 -10.85 20.75 1.33
C ASP A 207 -9.62 20.64 2.24
N ASN A 208 -9.06 19.43 2.40
CA ASN A 208 -7.86 19.20 3.19
C ASN A 208 -6.57 19.45 2.40
N PRO A 209 -5.40 19.55 3.08
CA PRO A 209 -4.11 19.65 2.41
C PRO A 209 -3.90 18.55 1.35
N MET A 210 -3.35 18.96 0.22
CA MET A 210 -2.91 18.04 -0.83
C MET A 210 -1.53 17.50 -0.45
N LEU A 211 -1.45 16.19 -0.27
CA LEU A 211 -0.24 15.43 0.00
C LEU A 211 0.32 14.84 -1.29
N THR A 212 1.60 14.51 -1.24
CA THR A 212 2.31 13.78 -2.28
C THR A 212 2.38 12.31 -1.91
N ARG A 213 1.67 11.49 -2.67
CA ARG A 213 1.69 10.03 -2.55
C ARG A 213 2.81 9.45 -3.40
N ILE A 214 3.70 8.70 -2.78
CA ILE A 214 4.74 7.93 -3.48
C ILE A 214 4.36 6.46 -3.44
N TYR A 215 4.29 5.83 -4.62
CA TYR A 215 4.02 4.40 -4.75
C TYR A 215 5.32 3.61 -4.85
N GLY A 216 5.33 2.45 -4.20
CA GLY A 216 6.42 1.48 -4.30
C GLY A 216 5.89 0.05 -4.32
N THR A 217 6.77 -0.90 -4.59
CA THR A 217 6.46 -2.33 -4.48
C THR A 217 7.66 -3.10 -3.95
N ALA A 218 7.40 -4.22 -3.29
CA ALA A 218 8.41 -5.11 -2.75
C ALA A 218 8.04 -6.57 -2.99
N PHE A 219 9.07 -7.39 -3.22
CA PHE A 219 8.95 -8.81 -3.51
C PHE A 219 10.01 -9.64 -2.78
N PRO A 220 9.76 -10.94 -2.55
CA PRO A 220 10.71 -11.87 -1.92
C PRO A 220 12.00 -12.11 -2.73
N SER A 221 11.99 -11.78 -4.02
CA SER A 221 13.14 -11.97 -4.90
C SER A 221 13.20 -10.91 -6.01
N LYS A 222 14.42 -10.63 -6.50
CA LYS A 222 14.62 -9.72 -7.64
C LYS A 222 13.92 -10.22 -8.91
N LYS A 223 13.88 -11.54 -9.10
CA LYS A 223 13.19 -12.17 -10.22
C LYS A 223 11.69 -11.84 -10.22
N GLU A 224 11.02 -12.01 -9.08
CA GLU A 224 9.59 -11.70 -8.96
C GLU A 224 9.30 -10.20 -9.15
N LEU A 225 10.19 -9.33 -8.67
CA LEU A 225 10.11 -7.89 -8.91
C LEU A 225 10.22 -7.58 -10.42
N GLU A 226 11.22 -8.14 -11.11
CA GLU A 226 11.42 -7.96 -12.55
C GLU A 226 10.21 -8.44 -13.36
N GLU A 227 9.66 -9.62 -13.03
CA GLU A 227 8.44 -10.15 -13.65
C GLU A 227 7.25 -9.20 -13.42
N HIS A 228 7.12 -8.62 -12.23
CA HIS A 228 6.07 -7.64 -11.94
C HIS A 228 6.24 -6.35 -12.76
N LEU A 229 7.45 -5.80 -12.81
CA LEU A 229 7.75 -4.59 -13.59
C LEU A 229 7.52 -4.81 -15.09
N ALA A 230 7.88 -5.98 -15.62
CA ALA A 230 7.58 -6.35 -16.99
C ALA A 230 6.07 -6.39 -17.27
N ARG A 231 5.26 -6.89 -16.31
CA ARG A 231 3.78 -6.84 -16.43
C ARG A 231 3.24 -5.41 -16.42
N LEU A 232 3.79 -4.53 -15.59
CA LEU A 232 3.38 -3.11 -15.56
C LEU A 232 3.71 -2.41 -16.88
N GLU A 233 4.89 -2.64 -17.45
CA GLU A 233 5.27 -2.07 -18.74
C GLU A 233 4.38 -2.61 -19.88
N MET A 234 4.09 -3.91 -19.88
CA MET A 234 3.14 -4.51 -20.80
C MET A 234 1.72 -3.94 -20.68
N ALA A 235 1.28 -3.58 -19.48
CA ALA A 235 -0.01 -2.93 -19.24
C ALA A 235 0.00 -1.47 -19.73
N ARG A 236 1.09 -0.73 -19.44
CA ARG A 236 1.30 0.65 -19.92
C ARG A 236 1.30 0.72 -21.45
N GLN A 237 1.82 -0.31 -22.12
CA GLN A 237 1.79 -0.39 -23.59
C GLN A 237 0.38 -0.55 -24.17
N ARG A 238 -0.57 -1.03 -23.35
CA ARG A 238 -1.96 -1.27 -23.72
C ARG A 238 -2.91 -0.24 -23.12
N ASP A 239 -2.38 0.85 -22.56
CA ASP A 239 -3.20 1.94 -22.04
C ASP A 239 -3.99 2.59 -23.17
N HIS A 240 -5.32 2.59 -23.05
CA HIS A 240 -6.22 3.16 -24.04
C HIS A 240 -5.97 4.65 -24.29
N ARG A 241 -5.43 5.40 -23.32
CA ARG A 241 -5.07 6.82 -23.49
C ARG A 241 -3.86 6.97 -24.42
N ARG A 242 -2.90 6.06 -24.31
CA ARG A 242 -1.73 6.01 -25.19
C ARG A 242 -2.14 5.56 -26.59
N LEU A 243 -2.81 4.41 -26.68
CA LEU A 243 -3.27 3.85 -27.95
C LEU A 243 -4.28 4.75 -28.66
N GLY A 244 -5.18 5.39 -27.90
CA GLY A 244 -6.17 6.32 -28.43
C GLY A 244 -5.51 7.49 -29.15
N LYS A 245 -4.42 8.02 -28.60
CA LYS A 245 -3.61 9.06 -29.23
C LYS A 245 -2.79 8.52 -30.42
N GLU A 246 -2.08 7.41 -30.24
CA GLU A 246 -1.22 6.80 -31.28
C GLU A 246 -2.02 6.37 -32.52
N LEU A 247 -3.24 5.88 -32.33
CA LEU A 247 -4.13 5.39 -33.39
C LEU A 247 -5.09 6.46 -33.92
N ASP A 248 -5.03 7.68 -33.38
CA ASP A 248 -5.88 8.80 -33.80
C ASP A 248 -7.38 8.50 -33.61
N LEU A 249 -7.74 7.96 -32.44
CA LEU A 249 -9.11 7.57 -32.09
C LEU A 249 -9.86 8.68 -31.34
N PHE A 250 -9.19 9.35 -30.41
CA PHE A 250 -9.77 10.45 -29.63
C PHE A 250 -8.68 11.34 -29.02
N SER A 251 -9.09 12.54 -28.60
CA SER A 251 -8.27 13.48 -27.83
C SER A 251 -9.02 14.00 -26.60
N PHE A 252 -8.27 14.59 -25.67
CA PHE A 252 -8.80 15.39 -24.57
C PHE A 252 -8.25 16.81 -24.67
N HIS A 253 -9.07 17.77 -24.26
CA HIS A 253 -8.80 19.20 -24.35
C HIS A 253 -9.18 19.88 -23.03
N ASP A 254 -8.41 20.90 -22.63
CA ASP A 254 -8.63 21.61 -21.36
C ASP A 254 -9.96 22.36 -21.34
N GLU A 255 -10.51 22.69 -22.51
CA GLU A 255 -11.84 23.32 -22.67
C GLU A 255 -12.98 22.37 -22.28
N ALA A 256 -12.77 21.05 -22.22
CA ALA A 256 -13.77 20.10 -21.77
C ALA A 256 -13.12 18.93 -20.99
N PRO A 257 -12.69 19.17 -19.73
CA PRO A 257 -12.05 18.15 -18.90
C PRO A 257 -12.99 16.96 -18.67
N GLY A 258 -12.52 15.75 -18.98
CA GLY A 258 -13.32 14.52 -18.86
C GLY A 258 -14.24 14.23 -20.05
N PHE A 259 -14.30 15.09 -21.06
CA PHE A 259 -15.08 14.89 -22.28
C PHE A 259 -14.16 14.54 -23.46
N PRO A 260 -14.14 13.28 -23.93
CA PRO A 260 -13.30 12.89 -25.07
C PRO A 260 -13.88 13.42 -26.38
N PHE A 261 -13.00 13.93 -27.25
CA PHE A 261 -13.32 14.30 -28.62
C PHE A 261 -12.98 13.11 -29.52
N PHE A 262 -14.00 12.41 -30.01
CA PHE A 262 -13.80 11.26 -30.89
C PHE A 262 -13.46 11.70 -32.31
N HIS A 263 -12.37 11.18 -32.84
CA HIS A 263 -11.90 11.43 -34.20
C HIS A 263 -12.63 10.50 -35.18
N PRO A 264 -12.50 10.69 -36.52
CA PRO A 264 -13.20 9.86 -37.50
C PRO A 264 -12.98 8.35 -37.30
N LYS A 265 -11.76 7.91 -36.99
CA LYS A 265 -11.47 6.48 -36.71
C LYS A 265 -12.12 5.99 -35.42
N GLY A 266 -12.10 6.81 -34.36
CA GLY A 266 -12.78 6.49 -33.10
C GLY A 266 -14.30 6.37 -33.30
N MET A 267 -14.88 7.25 -34.11
CA MET A 267 -16.31 7.21 -34.43
C MET A 267 -16.71 5.94 -35.19
N VAL A 268 -15.84 5.37 -36.04
CA VAL A 268 -16.11 4.05 -36.66
C VAL A 268 -16.27 2.97 -35.58
N VAL A 269 -15.38 2.95 -34.58
CA VAL A 269 -15.46 1.99 -33.46
C VAL A 269 -16.74 2.20 -32.64
N VAL A 270 -17.03 3.44 -32.26
CA VAL A 270 -18.23 3.80 -31.49
C VAL A 270 -19.50 3.39 -32.23
N ASN A 271 -19.63 3.75 -33.51
CA ASN A 271 -20.80 3.42 -34.31
C ASN A 271 -20.98 1.91 -34.47
N THR A 272 -19.90 1.17 -34.69
CA THR A 272 -19.95 -0.30 -34.80
C THR A 272 -20.48 -0.94 -33.50
N LEU A 273 -20.05 -0.44 -32.34
CA LEU A 273 -20.53 -0.90 -31.04
C LEU A 273 -22.01 -0.53 -30.82
N LEU A 274 -22.41 0.70 -31.18
CA LEU A 274 -23.80 1.14 -31.07
C LEU A 274 -24.73 0.32 -31.97
N ASP A 275 -24.31 0.02 -33.20
CA ASP A 275 -25.11 -0.78 -34.13
C ASP A 275 -25.25 -2.23 -33.67
N TYR A 276 -24.20 -2.82 -33.09
CA TYR A 276 -24.31 -4.09 -32.40
C TYR A 276 -25.28 -4.02 -31.22
N TRP A 277 -25.10 -3.04 -30.32
CA TRP A 277 -25.93 -2.85 -29.14
C TRP A 277 -27.42 -2.68 -29.48
N ARG A 278 -27.75 -1.87 -30.50
CA ARG A 278 -29.13 -1.69 -30.99
C ARG A 278 -29.75 -2.98 -31.50
N ARG A 279 -29.00 -3.80 -32.25
CA ARG A 279 -29.49 -5.10 -32.75
C ARG A 279 -29.83 -6.04 -31.59
N GLU A 280 -28.96 -6.14 -30.59
CA GLU A 280 -29.20 -6.97 -29.41
C GLU A 280 -30.42 -6.49 -28.61
N HIS A 281 -30.57 -5.17 -28.43
CA HIS A 281 -31.70 -4.59 -27.72
C HIS A 281 -33.03 -4.81 -28.46
N ALA A 282 -33.03 -4.65 -29.78
CA ALA A 282 -34.20 -4.94 -30.61
C ALA A 282 -34.59 -6.43 -30.54
N ALA A 283 -33.61 -7.34 -30.60
CA ALA A 283 -33.85 -8.78 -30.46
C ALA A 283 -34.42 -9.15 -29.08
N ALA A 284 -34.02 -8.44 -28.03
CA ALA A 284 -34.55 -8.59 -26.67
C ALA A 284 -35.88 -7.83 -26.43
N GLY A 285 -36.45 -7.18 -27.45
CA GLY A 285 -37.74 -6.50 -27.36
C GLY A 285 -37.71 -5.11 -26.69
N TYR A 286 -36.53 -4.52 -26.50
CA TYR A 286 -36.41 -3.15 -26.02
C TYR A 286 -36.84 -2.15 -27.12
N GLN A 287 -37.44 -1.03 -26.70
CA GLN A 287 -37.79 0.08 -27.58
C GLN A 287 -36.83 1.23 -27.35
N GLU A 288 -36.08 1.63 -28.39
CA GLU A 288 -35.15 2.76 -28.31
C GLU A 288 -35.94 4.08 -28.24
N ILE A 289 -35.68 4.91 -27.22
CA ILE A 289 -36.27 6.23 -27.02
C ILE A 289 -35.16 7.29 -26.88
N LYS A 290 -35.50 8.58 -27.02
CA LYS A 290 -34.56 9.71 -26.87
C LYS A 290 -35.13 10.75 -25.92
N THR A 291 -34.34 11.17 -24.93
CA THR A 291 -34.70 12.19 -23.94
C THR A 291 -33.72 13.36 -23.95
N PRO A 292 -34.08 14.53 -23.40
CA PRO A 292 -33.13 15.62 -23.15
C PRO A 292 -32.04 15.21 -22.15
N ILE A 293 -30.85 15.82 -22.26
CA ILE A 293 -29.71 15.59 -21.35
C ILE A 293 -29.63 16.63 -20.21
N ILE A 294 -30.31 17.77 -20.35
CA ILE A 294 -30.47 18.79 -19.31
C ILE A 294 -31.93 18.77 -18.89
N LEU A 295 -32.19 18.58 -17.60
CA LEU A 295 -33.51 18.39 -17.01
C LEU A 295 -33.66 19.30 -15.79
N GLU A 296 -34.91 19.58 -15.42
CA GLU A 296 -35.23 20.47 -14.30
C GLU A 296 -34.90 19.80 -12.95
N ARG A 297 -34.49 20.60 -11.96
CA ARG A 297 -34.03 20.16 -10.64
C ARG A 297 -35.00 19.21 -9.94
N THR A 298 -36.30 19.47 -10.02
CA THR A 298 -37.32 18.68 -9.31
C THR A 298 -37.31 17.20 -9.71
N LEU A 299 -36.87 16.87 -10.93
CA LEU A 299 -36.75 15.47 -11.34
C LEU A 299 -35.67 14.74 -10.54
N TRP A 300 -34.53 15.39 -10.28
CA TRP A 300 -33.45 14.82 -9.49
C TRP A 300 -33.86 14.64 -8.02
N GLU A 301 -34.58 15.62 -7.46
CA GLU A 301 -35.16 15.53 -6.11
C GLU A 301 -36.17 14.38 -6.00
N GLN A 302 -37.08 14.25 -6.95
CA GLN A 302 -38.08 13.17 -6.97
C GLN A 302 -37.46 11.79 -7.14
N SER A 303 -36.40 11.69 -7.95
CA SER A 303 -35.67 10.43 -8.15
C SER A 303 -34.75 10.06 -6.98
N GLY A 304 -34.50 10.98 -6.04
CA GLY A 304 -33.59 10.78 -4.91
C GLY A 304 -32.10 10.88 -5.27
N HIS A 305 -31.74 11.48 -6.40
CA HIS A 305 -30.35 11.66 -6.88
C HIS A 305 -29.90 13.14 -6.83
N TRP A 306 -30.47 13.92 -5.90
CA TRP A 306 -30.09 15.32 -5.66
C TRP A 306 -28.94 15.43 -4.66
#